data_AF-W1WW93-F1
#
_entry.id   AF-W1WW93-F1
#
_cell.length_a   1.000
_cell.length_b   1.000
_cell.length_c   1.000
_cell.angle_alpha   90.00
_cell.angle_beta   90.00
_cell.angle_gamma   90.00
#
_symmetry.space_group_name_H-M   'P 1'
#
loop_
_entity.id
_entity.type
_entity.pdbx_description
1 polymer ?
#
loop_
_entity_poly.entity_id
_entity_poly.type
_entity_poly.pdbx_seq_one_letter_code
_entity_poly.pdbx_strand_id
1 'polypeptide(L)'
;MIKLPLLAGIFMMSTILSSVGAINVNIPGADPKIPKDAYINYKTTNPDIEKDVANYVETLKATDKTEGINKSEMEYAKAAAIYRGQHYHNTVISVHDKYNQIRLSFPVAGIKSDYNIGRYKNPSRTIEDYRVFTDNGSLNLEIDYADYKDYDWRNTKIAYEKLTDKNVRDFFQDMAKHNPAKHISDIKGTVFSYPTVTYSTWDSMKMPHLENGKKTTLTIDTINFKFKGYNMRHPLYHAGFVYYNNTPVLNKVPTDKVLANYVLPSVQNLNELNQYSRIENLNGVQYRVPKDAIYKGEEKGTEYQDIRYYKKGNITFFVSTNNIPKNPYARDLVVNGHYNFKINLNTFWDIYYYQPTSDYINYTVIWNNNIPGLSTHIYTPHKDDHILTFQSYDGTYSFTYIIFYPSFLHTEEVQKLRNMIEFFESTNNPNFKLKEHVLFPDTEGIHAH
;
A
#
# COMPACT_ATOMS: atom_id res chain seq x y z
N MET A 1 -34.96 -22.96 25.17
CA MET A 1 -34.77 -21.54 24.80
C MET A 1 -33.93 -20.87 25.88
N ILE A 2 -32.63 -20.77 25.65
CA ILE A 2 -31.72 -19.98 26.48
C ILE A 2 -30.98 -19.07 25.49
N LYS A 3 -31.20 -17.76 25.64
CA LYS A 3 -30.58 -16.72 24.84
C LYS A 3 -29.09 -16.69 25.17
N LEU A 4 -28.23 -17.00 24.20
CA LEU A 4 -26.80 -16.73 24.30
C LEU A 4 -26.60 -15.21 24.14
N PRO A 5 -25.96 -14.52 25.09
CA PRO A 5 -25.61 -13.13 24.90
C PRO A 5 -24.44 -13.05 23.90
N LEU A 6 -24.57 -12.18 22.90
CA LEU A 6 -23.45 -11.69 22.11
C LEU A 6 -22.48 -10.97 23.06
N LEU A 7 -21.54 -11.70 23.63
CA LEU A 7 -20.32 -11.11 24.16
C LEU A 7 -19.47 -10.74 22.97
N ALA A 8 -19.45 -9.44 22.66
CA ALA A 8 -18.37 -8.81 21.91
C ALA A 8 -17.07 -9.11 22.66
N GLY A 9 -16.37 -10.16 22.21
CA GLY A 9 -15.07 -10.54 22.71
C GLY A 9 -14.07 -9.46 22.32
N ILE A 10 -13.80 -8.55 23.25
CA ILE A 10 -12.56 -7.78 23.28
C ILE A 10 -11.44 -8.81 23.47
N PHE A 11 -10.84 -9.27 22.37
CA PHE A 11 -9.69 -10.16 22.42
C PHE A 11 -8.53 -9.55 21.67
N MET A 12 -7.60 -9.01 22.48
CA MET A 12 -6.16 -8.91 22.27
C MET A 12 -5.72 -8.90 20.80
N MET A 13 -5.84 -7.73 20.15
CA MET A 13 -4.82 -7.35 19.18
C MET A 13 -3.48 -7.59 19.88
N SER A 14 -2.55 -8.28 19.22
CA SER A 14 -1.15 -8.08 19.51
C SER A 14 -0.85 -6.63 19.14
N THR A 15 -1.23 -5.71 20.03
CA THR A 15 -0.72 -4.35 19.99
C THR A 15 0.76 -4.55 20.20
N ILE A 16 1.49 -4.31 19.13
CA ILE A 16 2.91 -4.03 19.19
C ILE A 16 3.00 -2.85 20.16
N LEU A 17 3.20 -3.15 21.44
CA LEU A 17 3.36 -2.15 22.48
C LEU A 17 4.80 -1.66 22.38
N SER A 18 5.10 -0.96 21.29
CA SER A 18 6.24 -0.06 21.30
C SER A 18 5.85 1.17 22.13
N SER A 19 6.80 1.78 22.84
CA SER A 19 6.53 2.98 23.64
C SER A 19 6.19 4.14 22.70
N VAL A 20 4.90 4.35 22.44
CA VAL A 20 4.47 5.21 21.34
C VAL A 20 3.97 6.54 21.88
N GLY A 21 4.88 7.51 21.93
CA GLY A 21 4.48 8.92 21.91
C GLY A 21 3.72 9.21 20.62
N ALA A 22 2.71 10.07 20.71
CA ALA A 22 1.93 10.47 19.56
C ALA A 22 2.72 11.36 18.59
N ILE A 23 2.18 11.57 17.41
CA ILE A 23 2.80 12.42 16.40
C ILE A 23 2.78 13.87 16.89
N ASN A 24 3.97 14.46 16.99
CA ASN A 24 4.16 15.87 17.30
C ASN A 24 4.76 16.56 16.07
N VAL A 25 3.89 17.03 15.18
CA VAL A 25 4.28 17.73 13.95
C VAL A 25 3.29 18.87 13.68
N ASN A 26 3.78 19.99 13.14
CA ASN A 26 3.00 21.18 12.82
C ASN A 26 2.32 21.09 11.44
N ILE A 27 1.75 19.93 11.11
CA ILE A 27 0.94 19.74 9.89
C ILE A 27 -0.54 19.78 10.28
N PRO A 28 -1.40 20.51 9.56
CA PRO A 28 -2.84 20.47 9.80
C PRO A 28 -3.40 19.04 9.82
N GLY A 29 -4.27 18.76 10.79
CA GLY A 29 -4.86 17.44 11.01
C GLY A 29 -3.98 16.45 11.77
N ALA A 30 -2.75 16.81 12.17
CA ALA A 30 -1.99 16.04 13.15
C ALA A 30 -2.78 15.86 14.46
N ASP A 31 -2.95 14.61 14.88
CA ASP A 31 -3.79 14.23 16.02
C ASP A 31 -2.93 13.46 17.04
N PRO A 32 -2.62 14.03 18.22
CA PRO A 32 -1.83 13.37 19.24
C PRO A 32 -2.54 12.18 19.89
N LYS A 33 -3.77 11.84 19.49
CA LYS A 33 -4.46 10.61 19.93
C LYS A 33 -4.16 9.42 19.02
N ILE A 34 -3.58 9.64 17.83
CA ILE A 34 -3.24 8.56 16.90
C ILE A 34 -1.78 8.12 17.15
N PRO A 35 -1.54 6.83 17.45
CA PRO A 35 -0.19 6.29 17.61
C PRO A 35 0.65 6.43 16.32
N LYS A 36 1.95 6.78 16.42
CA LYS A 36 2.84 6.85 15.23
C LYS A 36 3.02 5.52 14.50
N ASP A 37 2.71 4.39 15.14
CA ASP A 37 2.80 3.04 14.60
C ASP A 37 1.45 2.49 14.11
N ALA A 38 0.40 3.32 14.05
CA ALA A 38 -0.91 2.92 13.56
C ALA A 38 -0.89 2.33 12.13
N TYR A 39 0.14 2.62 11.34
CA TYR A 39 0.29 2.07 9.98
C TYR A 39 0.81 0.62 9.94
N ILE A 40 1.46 0.13 11.01
CA ILE A 40 2.25 -1.14 10.97
C ILE A 40 1.36 -2.36 10.69
N ASN A 41 0.15 -2.39 11.24
CA ASN A 41 -0.71 -3.57 11.17
C ASN A 41 -1.55 -3.65 9.90
N TYR A 42 -1.47 -2.66 9.00
CA TYR A 42 -2.27 -2.54 7.78
C TYR A 42 -3.78 -2.71 7.95
N LYS A 43 -4.27 -2.55 9.17
CA LYS A 43 -5.68 -2.66 9.52
C LYS A 43 -6.18 -1.30 9.96
N THR A 44 -7.02 -0.71 9.14
CA THR A 44 -7.79 0.47 9.49
C THR A 44 -9.20 0.04 9.83
N THR A 45 -9.68 0.38 11.02
CA THR A 45 -11.05 0.09 11.46
C THR A 45 -11.64 1.32 12.15
N ASN A 46 -12.91 1.56 11.92
CA ASN A 46 -13.72 2.57 12.59
C ASN A 46 -15.20 2.12 12.55
N PRO A 47 -16.08 2.72 13.36
CA PRO A 47 -17.49 2.32 13.43
C PRO A 47 -18.21 2.31 12.07
N ASP A 48 -17.85 3.21 11.15
CA ASP A 48 -18.48 3.27 9.84
C ASP A 48 -18.05 2.10 8.95
N ILE A 49 -16.79 1.66 9.01
CA ILE A 49 -16.31 0.47 8.27
C ILE A 49 -17.06 -0.76 8.79
N GLU A 50 -17.11 -0.94 10.12
CA GLU A 50 -17.75 -2.09 10.73
C GLU A 50 -19.24 -2.17 10.40
N LYS A 51 -19.93 -1.02 10.40
CA LYS A 51 -21.34 -0.93 10.01
C LYS A 51 -21.56 -1.35 8.56
N ASP A 52 -20.68 -0.98 7.66
CA ASP A 52 -20.83 -1.27 6.24
C ASP A 52 -20.52 -2.73 5.89
N VAL A 53 -19.48 -3.30 6.49
CA VAL A 53 -19.21 -4.74 6.40
C VAL A 53 -20.39 -5.53 6.95
N ALA A 54 -20.99 -5.09 8.07
CA ALA A 54 -22.19 -5.73 8.62
C ALA A 54 -23.39 -5.63 7.66
N ASN A 55 -23.65 -4.45 7.10
CA ASN A 55 -24.72 -4.25 6.11
C ASN A 55 -24.53 -5.14 4.87
N TYR A 56 -23.30 -5.28 4.38
CA TYR A 56 -22.97 -6.18 3.26
C TYR A 56 -23.36 -7.62 3.59
N VAL A 57 -22.99 -8.12 4.78
CA VAL A 57 -23.33 -9.48 5.22
C VAL A 57 -24.85 -9.66 5.39
N GLU A 58 -25.54 -8.69 5.98
CA GLU A 58 -27.01 -8.74 6.13
C GLU A 58 -27.71 -8.79 4.77
N THR A 59 -27.25 -7.99 3.81
CA THR A 59 -27.77 -7.99 2.43
C THR A 59 -27.52 -9.34 1.77
N LEU A 60 -26.31 -9.89 1.90
CA LEU A 60 -25.96 -11.19 1.35
C LEU A 60 -26.83 -12.32 1.94
N LYS A 61 -27.05 -12.33 3.27
CA LYS A 61 -27.93 -13.29 3.94
C LYS A 61 -29.39 -13.19 3.44
N ALA A 62 -29.88 -11.98 3.17
CA ALA A 62 -31.21 -11.77 2.63
C ALA A 62 -31.34 -12.31 1.20
N THR A 63 -30.36 -12.02 0.34
CA THR A 63 -30.31 -12.51 -1.05
C THR A 63 -30.23 -14.03 -1.11
N ASP A 64 -29.30 -14.64 -0.37
CA ASP A 64 -29.14 -16.11 -0.33
C ASP A 64 -30.43 -16.79 0.13
N LYS A 65 -31.13 -16.22 1.12
CA LYS A 65 -32.44 -16.71 1.57
C LYS A 65 -33.50 -16.65 0.47
N THR A 66 -33.53 -15.59 -0.35
CA THR A 66 -34.48 -15.48 -1.46
C THR A 66 -34.16 -16.45 -2.60
N GLU A 67 -32.89 -16.77 -2.80
CA GLU A 67 -32.42 -17.70 -3.83
C GLU A 67 -32.43 -19.18 -3.36
N GLY A 68 -32.82 -19.44 -2.11
CA GLY A 68 -32.81 -20.78 -1.54
C GLY A 68 -31.41 -21.33 -1.26
N ILE A 69 -30.39 -20.47 -1.23
CA ILE A 69 -29.00 -20.80 -0.93
C ILE A 69 -28.83 -20.88 0.59
N ASN A 70 -28.26 -21.98 1.07
CA ASN A 70 -27.94 -22.16 2.48
C ASN A 70 -26.43 -22.15 2.68
N LYS A 71 -25.90 -21.02 3.15
CA LYS A 71 -24.51 -20.87 3.58
C LYS A 71 -24.39 -20.95 5.09
N SER A 72 -23.30 -21.55 5.55
CA SER A 72 -22.91 -21.54 6.95
C SER A 72 -22.52 -20.13 7.42
N GLU A 73 -22.61 -19.86 8.72
CA GLU A 73 -22.07 -18.62 9.32
C GLU A 73 -20.58 -18.42 9.00
N MET A 74 -19.87 -19.54 8.78
CA MET A 74 -18.46 -19.57 8.42
C MET A 74 -18.21 -18.99 7.01
N GLU A 75 -19.08 -19.30 6.06
CA GLU A 75 -19.03 -18.74 4.70
C GLU A 75 -19.40 -17.25 4.67
N TYR A 76 -20.32 -16.81 5.53
CA TYR A 76 -20.60 -15.38 5.68
C TYR A 76 -19.44 -14.61 6.31
N ALA A 77 -18.73 -15.20 7.27
CA ALA A 77 -17.51 -14.63 7.83
C ALA A 77 -16.40 -14.51 6.78
N LYS A 78 -16.27 -15.51 5.88
CA LYS A 78 -15.41 -15.44 4.68
C LYS A 78 -15.78 -14.26 3.80
N ALA A 79 -17.05 -14.15 3.43
CA ALA A 79 -17.52 -13.07 2.58
C ALA A 79 -17.23 -11.70 3.19
N ALA A 80 -17.47 -11.53 4.50
CA ALA A 80 -17.20 -10.31 5.24
C ALA A 80 -15.72 -9.91 5.20
N ALA A 81 -14.82 -10.87 5.39
CA ALA A 81 -13.38 -10.63 5.40
C ALA A 81 -12.82 -10.31 4.01
N ILE A 82 -13.31 -11.00 2.97
CA ILE A 82 -12.96 -10.69 1.59
C ILE A 82 -13.48 -9.31 1.21
N TYR A 83 -14.74 -9.01 1.51
CA TYR A 83 -15.31 -7.68 1.26
C TYR A 83 -14.47 -6.58 1.92
N ARG A 84 -14.09 -6.77 3.19
CA ARG A 84 -13.17 -5.86 3.87
C ARG A 84 -11.82 -5.75 3.13
N GLY A 85 -11.21 -6.88 2.78
CA GLY A 85 -9.93 -6.92 2.08
C GLY A 85 -9.95 -6.30 0.68
N GLN A 86 -11.12 -6.20 0.05
CA GLN A 86 -11.29 -5.59 -1.27
C GLN A 86 -11.59 -4.09 -1.22
N HIS A 87 -12.32 -3.63 -0.19
CA HIS A 87 -12.82 -2.26 -0.11
C HIS A 87 -12.13 -1.38 0.93
N TYR A 88 -11.44 -1.99 1.90
CA TYR A 88 -10.89 -1.29 3.06
C TYR A 88 -9.44 -1.68 3.38
N HIS A 89 -8.72 -2.29 2.44
CA HIS A 89 -7.29 -2.57 2.59
C HIS A 89 -6.49 -1.27 2.66
N ASN A 90 -5.36 -1.34 3.35
CA ASN A 90 -4.34 -0.30 3.25
C ASN A 90 -3.55 -0.48 1.95
N THR A 91 -3.12 0.64 1.39
CA THR A 91 -2.28 0.70 0.19
C THR A 91 -0.88 1.14 0.57
N VAL A 92 0.12 0.40 0.13
CA VAL A 92 1.52 0.75 0.26
C VAL A 92 2.07 1.08 -1.11
N ILE A 93 2.75 2.21 -1.24
CA ILE A 93 3.57 2.51 -2.42
C ILE A 93 5.02 2.26 -2.03
N SER A 94 5.66 1.34 -2.76
CA SER A 94 7.04 0.92 -2.56
C SER A 94 7.81 1.15 -3.86
N VAL A 95 8.80 2.02 -3.82
CA VAL A 95 9.62 2.34 -5.00
C VAL A 95 11.06 2.02 -4.70
N HIS A 96 11.68 1.25 -5.59
CA HIS A 96 13.10 0.93 -5.55
C HIS A 96 13.75 1.54 -6.78
N ASP A 97 14.59 2.53 -6.51
CA ASP A 97 15.34 3.29 -7.51
C ASP A 97 16.86 3.03 -7.35
N LYS A 98 17.68 3.66 -8.21
CA LYS A 98 19.15 3.52 -8.19
C LYS A 98 19.83 4.01 -6.90
N TYR A 99 19.14 4.80 -6.08
CA TYR A 99 19.64 5.44 -4.88
C TYR A 99 19.02 4.88 -3.61
N ASN A 100 17.74 4.54 -3.64
CA ASN A 100 16.94 4.28 -2.46
C ASN A 100 15.85 3.24 -2.72
N GLN A 101 15.43 2.59 -1.64
CA GLN A 101 14.14 1.92 -1.57
C GLN A 101 13.24 2.71 -0.62
N ILE A 102 12.25 3.44 -1.14
CA ILE A 102 11.27 4.19 -0.35
C ILE A 102 9.98 3.39 -0.22
N ARG A 103 9.36 3.50 0.95
CA ARG A 103 8.05 2.95 1.23
C ARG A 103 7.22 3.95 2.02
N LEU A 104 5.93 4.01 1.73
CA LEU A 104 4.92 4.67 2.56
C LEU A 104 3.56 3.97 2.43
N SER A 105 2.69 4.16 3.41
CA SER A 105 1.37 3.54 3.50
C SER A 105 0.26 4.58 3.62
N PHE A 106 -0.83 4.34 2.91
CA PHE A 106 -2.09 5.04 3.03
C PHE A 106 -3.14 4.09 3.61
N PRO A 107 -3.99 4.54 4.55
CA PRO A 107 -5.10 3.77 5.08
C PRO A 107 -6.31 3.83 4.14
N VAL A 108 -6.08 3.75 2.82
CA VAL A 108 -7.08 3.93 1.76
C VAL A 108 -6.92 2.81 0.74
N ALA A 109 -8.04 2.21 0.30
CA ALA A 109 -8.06 1.16 -0.70
C ALA A 109 -7.71 1.71 -2.09
N GLY A 110 -6.55 1.31 -2.60
CA GLY A 110 -6.10 1.58 -3.96
C GLY A 110 -6.55 0.45 -4.88
N ILE A 111 -7.21 0.79 -5.99
CA ILE A 111 -7.89 -0.15 -6.88
C ILE A 111 -7.19 -0.31 -8.23
N LYS A 112 -6.49 0.75 -8.64
CA LYS A 112 -5.88 0.87 -9.96
C LYS A 112 -4.65 1.76 -9.86
N SER A 113 -3.66 1.55 -10.72
CA SER A 113 -2.48 2.41 -10.76
C SER A 113 -2.10 2.81 -12.18
N ASP A 114 -1.45 3.95 -12.29
CA ASP A 114 -0.71 4.38 -13.46
C ASP A 114 0.67 4.93 -13.06
N TYR A 115 1.56 4.94 -14.05
CA TYR A 115 2.91 5.45 -13.90
C TYR A 115 3.21 6.44 -15.01
N ASN A 116 3.74 7.61 -14.62
CA ASN A 116 4.14 8.64 -15.56
C ASN A 116 5.59 9.05 -15.30
N ILE A 117 6.33 9.30 -16.38
CA ILE A 117 7.70 9.84 -16.31
C ILE A 117 7.83 11.09 -17.15
N GLY A 118 8.18 12.20 -16.50
CA GLY A 118 8.44 13.50 -17.12
C GLY A 118 9.93 13.80 -17.16
N ARG A 119 10.43 14.26 -18.31
CA ARG A 119 11.82 14.75 -18.46
C ARG A 119 11.79 16.21 -18.84
N TYR A 120 12.27 17.07 -17.95
CA TYR A 120 12.23 18.51 -18.10
C TYR A 120 13.64 19.06 -18.34
N LYS A 121 13.70 20.17 -19.09
CA LYS A 121 14.93 20.94 -19.33
C LYS A 121 14.82 22.28 -18.60
N ASN A 122 15.96 22.81 -18.15
CA ASN A 122 16.10 24.12 -17.49
C ASN A 122 15.29 24.28 -16.18
N PRO A 123 15.72 23.66 -15.07
CA PRO A 123 16.87 22.75 -14.97
C PRO A 123 16.56 21.35 -15.49
N SER A 124 17.61 20.57 -15.76
CA SER A 124 17.43 19.17 -16.11
C SER A 124 16.91 18.40 -14.89
N ARG A 125 15.74 17.79 -15.03
CA ARG A 125 15.17 16.93 -14.00
C ARG A 125 14.32 15.83 -14.61
N THR A 126 14.30 14.69 -13.95
CA THR A 126 13.39 13.58 -14.24
C THR A 126 12.42 13.46 -13.08
N ILE A 127 11.14 13.38 -13.38
CA ILE A 127 10.09 13.18 -12.38
C ILE A 127 9.39 11.87 -12.70
N GLU A 128 9.32 10.98 -11.72
CA GLU A 128 8.51 9.77 -11.77
C GLU A 128 7.30 9.95 -10.86
N ASP A 129 6.08 9.79 -11.38
CA ASP A 129 4.82 9.87 -10.64
C ASP A 129 4.21 8.47 -10.57
N TYR A 130 4.18 7.90 -9.36
CA TYR A 130 3.51 6.64 -9.04
C TYR A 130 2.16 6.96 -8.43
N ARG A 131 1.11 6.78 -9.22
CA ARG A 131 -0.24 7.16 -8.83
C ARG A 131 -1.10 5.92 -8.68
N VAL A 132 -1.83 5.87 -7.58
CA VAL A 132 -2.78 4.82 -7.25
C VAL A 132 -4.14 5.45 -7.08
N PHE A 133 -5.08 5.11 -7.96
CA PHE A 133 -6.46 5.55 -7.89
C PHE A 133 -7.22 4.82 -6.79
N THR A 134 -8.12 5.55 -6.15
CA THR A 134 -9.08 5.07 -5.17
C THR A 134 -10.48 5.39 -5.69
N ASP A 135 -11.53 4.91 -5.01
CA ASP A 135 -12.91 5.24 -5.38
C ASP A 135 -13.23 6.74 -5.31
N ASN A 136 -12.41 7.54 -4.62
CA ASN A 136 -12.63 8.98 -4.43
C ASN A 136 -11.38 9.83 -4.71
N GLY A 137 -10.54 9.43 -5.66
CA GLY A 137 -9.41 10.23 -6.12
C GLY A 137 -8.13 9.41 -6.30
N SER A 138 -7.00 9.90 -5.81
CA SER A 138 -5.72 9.21 -5.95
C SER A 138 -4.75 9.46 -4.80
N LEU A 139 -3.90 8.46 -4.59
CA LEU A 139 -2.70 8.49 -3.78
C LEU A 139 -1.51 8.66 -4.72
N ASN A 140 -0.56 9.52 -4.39
CA ASN A 140 0.57 9.81 -5.26
C ASN A 140 1.87 9.74 -4.47
N LEU A 141 2.88 9.13 -5.09
CA LEU A 141 4.28 9.32 -4.73
C LEU A 141 5.01 9.79 -5.98
N GLU A 142 5.41 11.06 -6.00
CA GLU A 142 6.26 11.63 -7.02
C GLU A 142 7.72 11.69 -6.52
N ILE A 143 8.66 11.33 -7.39
CA ILE A 143 10.10 11.38 -7.12
C ILE A 143 10.74 12.33 -8.13
N ASP A 144 11.21 13.48 -7.66
CA ASP A 144 11.93 14.48 -8.47
C ASP A 144 13.45 14.25 -8.33
N TYR A 145 14.04 13.69 -9.39
CA TYR A 145 15.48 13.51 -9.56
C TYR A 145 16.13 14.76 -10.16
N ALA A 146 15.81 15.94 -9.67
CA ALA A 146 16.50 17.14 -10.13
C ALA A 146 17.98 17.10 -9.75
N ASP A 147 18.84 17.49 -10.69
CA ASP A 147 20.24 17.80 -10.41
C ASP A 147 20.30 19.17 -9.73
N TYR A 148 19.86 19.22 -8.47
CA TYR A 148 19.96 20.42 -7.64
C TYR A 148 21.45 20.65 -7.33
N LYS A 149 22.14 21.35 -8.24
CA LYS A 149 23.45 21.94 -7.94
C LYS A 149 23.34 23.03 -6.87
N ASP A 150 22.14 23.56 -6.68
CA ASP A 150 21.83 24.67 -5.79
C ASP A 150 20.98 24.19 -4.60
N TYR A 151 21.34 24.63 -3.40
CA TYR A 151 20.76 24.28 -2.10
C TYR A 151 19.37 24.92 -1.88
N ASP A 152 18.73 25.37 -2.95
CA ASP A 152 17.56 26.24 -2.94
C ASP A 152 16.27 25.46 -3.16
N TRP A 153 15.24 25.80 -2.39
CA TRP A 153 13.92 25.22 -2.49
C TRP A 153 13.27 25.56 -3.83
N ARG A 154 12.93 24.54 -4.62
CA ARG A 154 12.18 24.66 -5.89
C ARG A 154 12.71 25.75 -6.84
N ASN A 155 14.03 25.95 -6.91
CA ASN A 155 14.70 26.99 -7.72
C ASN A 155 14.30 28.44 -7.37
N THR A 156 13.79 28.70 -6.17
CA THR A 156 13.33 30.03 -5.74
C THR A 156 14.47 30.94 -5.26
N LYS A 157 15.72 30.45 -5.25
CA LYS A 157 16.88 31.10 -4.59
C LYS A 157 16.76 31.23 -3.07
N ILE A 158 15.82 30.51 -2.47
CA ILE A 158 15.62 30.45 -1.02
C ILE A 158 16.21 29.13 -0.53
N ALA A 159 17.28 29.19 0.25
CA ALA A 159 17.84 28.01 0.89
C ALA A 159 16.78 27.34 1.79
N TYR A 160 16.70 26.01 1.76
CA TYR A 160 15.70 25.25 2.53
C TYR A 160 15.71 25.57 4.04
N GLU A 161 16.88 25.87 4.62
CA GLU A 161 17.05 26.21 6.04
C GLU A 161 16.43 27.56 6.42
N LYS A 162 16.22 28.44 5.42
CA LYS A 162 15.62 29.77 5.59
C LYS A 162 14.17 29.80 5.13
N LEU A 163 13.62 28.65 4.70
CA LEU A 163 12.27 28.57 4.17
C LEU A 163 11.26 28.82 5.29
N THR A 164 10.29 29.68 5.02
CA THR A 164 9.18 29.98 5.94
C THR A 164 7.85 29.52 5.36
N ASP A 165 6.85 29.34 6.21
CA ASP A 165 5.47 29.05 5.79
C ASP A 165 4.93 30.07 4.79
N LYS A 166 5.32 31.35 4.94
CA LYS A 166 4.96 32.41 4.00
C LYS A 166 5.56 32.15 2.62
N ASN A 167 6.84 31.79 2.55
CA ASN A 167 7.48 31.49 1.26
C ASN A 167 6.78 30.33 0.54
N VAL A 168 6.39 29.29 1.28
CA VAL A 168 5.66 28.15 0.71
C VAL A 168 4.30 28.59 0.15
N ARG A 169 3.52 29.33 0.94
CA ARG A 169 2.21 29.84 0.49
C ARG A 169 2.32 30.77 -0.71
N ASP A 170 3.22 31.75 -0.65
CA ASP A 170 3.39 32.75 -1.71
C ASP A 170 3.78 32.07 -3.04
N PHE A 171 4.67 31.06 -2.99
CA PHE A 171 5.05 30.28 -4.16
C PHE A 171 3.86 29.58 -4.83
N PHE A 172 3.03 28.87 -4.06
CA PHE A 172 1.87 28.18 -4.62
C PHE A 172 0.79 29.15 -5.10
N GLN A 173 0.62 30.29 -4.42
CA GLN A 173 -0.26 31.36 -4.88
C GLN A 173 0.20 31.95 -6.21
N ASP A 174 1.50 32.18 -6.39
CA ASP A 174 2.04 32.65 -7.66
C ASP A 174 1.89 31.60 -8.76
N MET A 175 2.14 30.32 -8.47
CA MET A 175 1.89 29.20 -9.40
C MET A 175 0.42 29.13 -9.84
N ALA A 176 -0.52 29.39 -8.93
CA ALA A 176 -1.94 29.44 -9.22
C ALA A 176 -2.31 30.62 -10.14
N LYS A 177 -1.71 31.80 -9.94
CA LYS A 177 -1.92 32.97 -10.81
C LYS A 177 -1.49 32.72 -12.26
N HIS A 178 -0.44 31.92 -12.47
CA HIS A 178 0.03 31.53 -13.80
C HIS A 178 -0.86 30.49 -14.48
N ASN A 179 -1.81 29.89 -13.76
CA ASN A 179 -2.74 28.88 -14.28
C ASN A 179 -4.20 29.24 -13.95
N PRO A 180 -4.71 30.41 -14.39
CA PRO A 180 -6.00 30.92 -13.96
C PRO A 180 -7.17 30.02 -14.36
N ALA A 181 -7.04 29.27 -15.47
CA ALA A 181 -8.03 28.31 -15.95
C ALA A 181 -8.31 27.17 -14.97
N LYS A 182 -7.36 26.87 -14.06
CA LYS A 182 -7.53 25.84 -13.04
C LYS A 182 -8.31 26.32 -11.81
N HIS A 183 -8.55 27.64 -11.69
CA HIS A 183 -9.31 28.26 -10.59
C HIS A 183 -8.88 27.76 -9.19
N ILE A 184 -7.56 27.64 -8.98
CA ILE A 184 -6.99 27.13 -7.73
C ILE A 184 -7.28 28.12 -6.59
N SER A 185 -7.70 27.60 -5.44
CA SER A 185 -8.13 28.37 -4.26
C SER A 185 -7.75 27.66 -2.96
N ASP A 186 -8.01 28.30 -1.81
CA ASP A 186 -7.74 27.78 -0.45
C ASP A 186 -6.30 27.25 -0.29
N ILE A 187 -5.33 27.98 -0.85
CA ILE A 187 -3.92 27.57 -0.87
C ILE A 187 -3.32 27.74 0.52
N LYS A 188 -2.84 26.64 1.09
CA LYS A 188 -2.14 26.58 2.37
C LYS A 188 -0.75 26.00 2.20
N GLY A 189 0.13 26.34 3.12
CA GLY A 189 1.53 25.96 3.08
C GLY A 189 2.20 26.16 4.43
N THR A 190 3.00 25.19 4.84
CA THR A 190 3.83 25.24 6.05
C THR A 190 5.12 24.45 5.86
N VAL A 191 6.15 24.84 6.61
CA VAL A 191 7.40 24.09 6.75
C VAL A 191 7.31 23.26 8.02
N PHE A 192 7.75 22.00 7.96
CA PHE A 192 7.73 21.13 9.12
C PHE A 192 9.05 20.38 9.31
N SER A 193 9.22 19.80 10.50
CA SER A 193 10.33 18.91 10.83
C SER A 193 9.79 17.61 11.38
N TYR A 194 10.42 16.49 11.02
CA TYR A 194 10.08 15.17 11.52
C TYR A 194 11.35 14.34 11.71
N PRO A 195 11.40 13.32 12.59
CA PRO A 195 12.65 12.63 12.91
C PRO A 195 13.38 12.04 11.70
N THR A 196 12.66 11.46 10.74
CA THR A 196 13.24 10.74 9.59
C THR A 196 13.46 11.60 8.34
N VAL A 197 12.88 12.81 8.29
CA VAL A 197 12.89 13.64 7.08
C VAL A 197 13.31 15.10 7.33
N THR A 198 13.86 15.73 6.30
CA THR A 198 14.31 17.12 6.28
C THR A 198 13.73 17.85 5.08
N TYR A 199 13.94 19.16 5.03
CA TYR A 199 13.58 19.99 3.88
C TYR A 199 12.10 19.86 3.52
N SER A 200 11.28 19.79 4.56
CA SER A 200 9.94 19.27 4.47
C SER A 200 8.90 20.38 4.43
N THR A 201 7.99 20.30 3.47
CA THR A 201 6.86 21.23 3.32
C THR A 201 5.57 20.48 3.20
N TRP A 202 4.52 21.00 3.83
CA TRP A 202 3.15 20.59 3.57
C TRP A 202 2.42 21.69 2.82
N ASP A 203 1.61 21.31 1.85
CA ASP A 203 0.74 22.21 1.10
C ASP A 203 -0.62 21.58 0.82
N SER A 204 -1.62 22.45 0.68
CA SER A 204 -2.99 22.09 0.38
C SER A 204 -3.59 23.10 -0.57
N MET A 205 -4.36 22.64 -1.55
CA MET A 205 -5.08 23.52 -2.47
C MET A 205 -6.38 22.89 -2.94
N LYS A 206 -7.33 23.74 -3.33
CA LYS A 206 -8.65 23.34 -3.84
C LYS A 206 -8.85 23.80 -5.27
N MET A 207 -9.53 22.98 -6.04
CA MET A 207 -9.83 23.23 -7.46
C MET A 207 -11.28 22.84 -7.75
N PRO A 208 -12.06 23.66 -8.48
CA PRO A 208 -13.36 23.23 -8.95
C PRO A 208 -13.20 22.07 -9.93
N HIS A 209 -14.07 21.07 -9.83
CA HIS A 209 -14.05 19.91 -10.70
C HIS A 209 -15.46 19.52 -11.13
N LEU A 210 -15.58 18.90 -12.30
CA LEU A 210 -16.82 18.36 -12.83
C LEU A 210 -16.68 16.85 -12.93
N GLU A 211 -17.36 16.14 -12.03
CA GLU A 211 -17.39 14.68 -12.01
C GLU A 211 -18.79 14.21 -12.40
N ASN A 212 -18.90 13.44 -13.49
CA ASN A 212 -20.18 12.94 -14.02
C ASN A 212 -21.26 14.04 -14.18
N GLY A 213 -20.85 15.24 -14.61
CA GLY A 213 -21.74 16.39 -14.79
C GLY A 213 -22.13 17.13 -13.50
N LYS A 214 -21.72 16.65 -12.32
CA LYS A 214 -21.95 17.32 -11.02
C LYS A 214 -20.73 18.16 -10.66
N LYS A 215 -20.99 19.40 -10.20
CA LYS A 215 -19.95 20.27 -9.66
C LYS A 215 -19.49 19.73 -8.30
N THR A 216 -18.18 19.52 -8.18
CA THR A 216 -17.51 19.13 -6.94
C THR A 216 -16.25 19.97 -6.76
N THR A 217 -15.57 19.80 -5.64
CA THR A 217 -14.26 20.40 -5.37
C THR A 217 -13.25 19.31 -5.16
N LEU A 218 -12.17 19.36 -5.93
CA LEU A 218 -10.98 18.56 -5.76
C LEU A 218 -10.06 19.23 -4.74
N THR A 219 -9.64 18.50 -3.72
CA THR A 219 -8.59 18.92 -2.79
C THR A 219 -7.33 18.11 -3.07
N ILE A 220 -6.19 18.79 -3.06
CA ILE A 220 -4.87 18.20 -3.20
C ILE A 220 -4.09 18.57 -1.94
N ASP A 221 -3.75 17.57 -1.14
CA ASP A 221 -2.87 17.73 0.01
C ASP A 221 -1.55 17.01 -0.26
N THR A 222 -0.42 17.63 0.03
CA THR A 222 0.89 17.00 -0.18
C THR A 222 1.85 17.24 0.97
N ILE A 223 2.73 16.27 1.21
CA ILE A 223 3.98 16.44 1.95
C ILE A 223 5.14 16.26 0.98
N ASN A 224 6.11 17.16 1.07
CA ASN A 224 7.32 17.16 0.26
C ASN A 224 8.48 16.98 1.23
N PHE A 225 9.45 16.13 0.93
CA PHE A 225 10.54 15.87 1.86
C PHE A 225 11.77 15.22 1.21
N LYS A 226 12.90 15.29 1.93
CA LYS A 226 14.06 14.44 1.72
C LYS A 226 14.34 13.63 2.98
N PHE A 227 14.96 12.46 2.87
CA PHE A 227 15.40 11.71 4.04
C PHE A 227 16.56 12.42 4.76
N LYS A 228 16.57 12.41 6.10
CA LYS A 228 17.71 12.88 6.89
C LYS A 228 18.92 11.96 6.73
N GLY A 229 20.12 12.53 6.92
CA GLY A 229 21.38 11.77 6.86
C GLY A 229 21.85 11.43 5.45
N TYR A 230 21.08 11.81 4.43
CA TYR A 230 21.44 11.68 3.04
C TYR A 230 21.94 13.03 2.51
N ASN A 231 23.08 13.03 1.82
CA ASN A 231 23.62 14.24 1.18
C ASN A 231 22.59 14.82 0.19
N MET A 232 22.64 16.12 -0.11
CA MET A 232 21.61 16.78 -0.92
C MET A 232 21.36 16.20 -2.34
N ARG A 233 22.24 15.32 -2.85
CA ARG A 233 22.15 14.66 -4.16
C ARG A 233 21.11 13.53 -4.27
N HIS A 234 20.27 13.34 -3.25
CA HIS A 234 19.14 12.42 -3.31
C HIS A 234 17.85 13.12 -3.79
N PRO A 235 16.92 12.37 -4.40
CA PRO A 235 15.70 12.96 -4.96
C PRO A 235 14.83 13.64 -3.90
N LEU A 236 13.99 14.57 -4.36
CA LEU A 236 12.91 15.14 -3.56
C LEU A 236 11.67 14.25 -3.72
N TYR A 237 11.07 13.86 -2.60
CA TYR A 237 9.86 13.05 -2.60
C TYR A 237 8.64 13.94 -2.36
N HIS A 238 7.58 13.68 -3.10
CA HIS A 238 6.29 14.32 -2.93
C HIS A 238 5.24 13.23 -2.73
N ALA A 239 4.76 13.05 -1.50
CA ALA A 239 3.67 12.14 -1.19
C ALA A 239 2.39 12.95 -1.07
N GLY A 240 1.39 12.62 -1.88
CA GLY A 240 0.19 13.40 -2.02
C GLY A 240 -1.07 12.57 -1.93
N PHE A 241 -2.15 13.25 -1.58
CA PHE A 241 -3.48 12.70 -1.59
C PHE A 241 -4.42 13.68 -2.29
N VAL A 242 -5.11 13.20 -3.30
CA VAL A 242 -6.04 13.96 -4.15
C VAL A 242 -7.42 13.37 -3.98
N TYR A 243 -8.42 14.20 -3.64
CA TYR A 243 -9.76 13.69 -3.37
C TYR A 243 -10.90 14.68 -3.65
N TYR A 244 -12.09 14.14 -3.87
CA TYR A 244 -13.31 14.96 -4.03
C TYR A 244 -14.01 15.17 -2.69
N ASN A 245 -14.37 16.42 -2.39
CA ASN A 245 -14.91 16.82 -1.07
C ASN A 245 -16.34 16.33 -0.80
N ASN A 246 -17.08 15.89 -1.82
CA ASN A 246 -18.51 15.57 -1.71
C ASN A 246 -18.79 14.05 -1.72
N THR A 247 -17.76 13.20 -1.71
CA THR A 247 -17.94 11.75 -1.86
C THR A 247 -17.33 11.02 -0.65
N PRO A 248 -18.14 10.33 0.16
CA PRO A 248 -17.66 9.62 1.35
C PRO A 248 -17.15 8.22 0.96
N VAL A 249 -15.92 8.10 0.44
CA VAL A 249 -15.40 6.77 0.02
C VAL A 249 -14.02 6.41 0.57
N LEU A 250 -13.39 7.31 1.34
CA LEU A 250 -11.99 7.12 1.73
C LEU A 250 -11.85 6.30 3.00
N ASN A 251 -12.13 4.99 2.94
CA ASN A 251 -12.05 4.05 4.07
C ASN A 251 -12.65 4.58 5.39
N LYS A 252 -13.56 5.57 5.32
CA LYS A 252 -14.05 6.35 6.47
C LYS A 252 -12.95 6.90 7.41
N VAL A 253 -11.72 7.10 6.92
CA VAL A 253 -10.68 7.85 7.62
C VAL A 253 -10.85 9.33 7.29
N PRO A 254 -10.91 10.23 8.29
CA PRO A 254 -10.95 11.67 8.03
C PRO A 254 -9.76 12.11 7.18
N THR A 255 -10.01 12.77 6.04
CA THR A 255 -9.00 13.08 5.03
C THR A 255 -7.91 14.00 5.56
N ASP A 256 -8.29 14.97 6.39
CA ASP A 256 -7.39 15.89 7.07
C ASP A 256 -6.36 15.17 7.95
N LYS A 257 -6.66 13.95 8.41
CA LYS A 257 -5.75 13.16 9.26
C LYS A 257 -4.80 12.26 8.47
N VAL A 258 -5.03 12.00 7.19
CA VAL A 258 -4.32 10.94 6.44
C VAL A 258 -2.82 11.22 6.36
N LEU A 259 -2.43 12.41 5.88
CA LEU A 259 -1.01 12.71 5.64
C LEU A 259 -0.20 12.78 6.93
N ALA A 260 -0.67 13.54 7.91
CA ALA A 260 0.06 13.77 9.15
C ALA A 260 0.13 12.50 10.02
N ASN A 261 -0.94 11.71 10.08
CA ASN A 261 -1.04 10.61 11.04
C ASN A 261 -0.73 9.21 10.50
N TYR A 262 -0.78 9.00 9.19
CA TYR A 262 -0.57 7.69 8.58
C TYR A 262 0.54 7.69 7.54
N VAL A 263 0.55 8.67 6.63
CA VAL A 263 1.55 8.70 5.56
C VAL A 263 2.92 9.10 6.10
N LEU A 264 3.05 10.28 6.73
CA LEU A 264 4.35 10.76 7.23
C LEU A 264 5.06 9.76 8.18
N PRO A 265 4.38 9.14 9.17
CA PRO A 265 5.01 8.16 10.06
C PRO A 265 5.38 6.84 9.39
N SER A 266 4.71 6.49 8.28
CA SER A 266 5.00 5.27 7.52
C SER A 266 6.10 5.43 6.47
N VAL A 267 6.59 6.66 6.27
CA VAL A 267 7.72 6.93 5.36
C VAL A 267 8.98 6.24 5.87
N GLN A 268 9.43 5.24 5.13
CA GLN A 268 10.62 4.44 5.43
C GLN A 268 11.60 4.46 4.26
N ASN A 269 12.89 4.54 4.58
CA ASN A 269 13.97 4.20 3.65
C ASN A 269 14.45 2.78 3.99
N LEU A 270 14.25 1.85 3.07
CA LEU A 270 14.52 0.43 3.24
C LEU A 270 15.94 0.03 2.81
N ASN A 271 16.86 0.97 2.59
CA ASN A 271 18.26 0.65 2.27
C ASN A 271 18.94 -0.21 3.34
N GLU A 272 18.50 -0.10 4.61
CA GLU A 272 18.97 -0.97 5.69
C GLU A 272 18.73 -2.47 5.42
N LEU A 273 17.72 -2.81 4.61
CA LEU A 273 17.48 -4.19 4.19
C LEU A 273 18.67 -4.76 3.40
N ASN A 274 19.52 -3.93 2.79
CA ASN A 274 20.73 -4.39 2.11
C ASN A 274 21.77 -4.96 3.09
N GLN A 275 21.68 -4.61 4.37
CA GLN A 275 22.52 -5.21 5.41
C GLN A 275 21.92 -6.54 5.90
N TYR A 276 20.59 -6.59 6.04
CA TYR A 276 19.84 -7.74 6.56
C TYR A 276 19.63 -8.88 5.54
N SER A 277 19.35 -8.54 4.28
CA SER A 277 18.91 -9.43 3.22
C SER A 277 19.82 -9.36 1.99
N ARG A 278 19.69 -10.35 1.11
CA ARG A 278 20.29 -10.39 -0.23
C ARG A 278 19.19 -10.59 -1.27
N ILE A 279 19.42 -10.10 -2.48
CA ILE A 279 18.53 -10.32 -3.62
C ILE A 279 18.88 -11.67 -4.24
N GLU A 280 17.85 -12.45 -4.53
CA GLU A 280 17.88 -13.71 -5.26
C GLU A 280 17.03 -13.57 -6.53
N ASN A 281 17.23 -14.48 -7.49
CA ASN A 281 16.48 -14.49 -8.73
C ASN A 281 15.94 -15.88 -9.04
N LEU A 282 14.64 -15.97 -9.34
CA LEU A 282 13.99 -17.19 -9.83
C LEU A 282 13.20 -16.83 -11.08
N ASN A 283 13.56 -17.43 -12.22
CA ASN A 283 12.91 -17.18 -13.51
C ASN A 283 12.77 -15.70 -13.88
N GLY A 284 13.79 -14.88 -13.61
CA GLY A 284 13.77 -13.44 -13.92
C GLY A 284 13.03 -12.57 -12.89
N VAL A 285 12.29 -13.17 -11.95
CA VAL A 285 11.71 -12.46 -10.80
C VAL A 285 12.77 -12.32 -9.71
N GLN A 286 12.92 -11.11 -9.18
CA GLN A 286 13.83 -10.78 -8.09
C GLN A 286 13.08 -10.65 -6.76
N TYR A 287 13.62 -11.29 -5.73
CA TYR A 287 13.07 -11.27 -4.37
C TYR A 287 14.20 -11.20 -3.33
N ARG A 288 13.89 -10.86 -2.08
CA ARG A 288 14.88 -10.78 -1.00
C ARG A 288 14.76 -11.96 -0.04
N VAL A 289 15.90 -12.47 0.43
CA VAL A 289 15.98 -13.44 1.54
C VAL A 289 17.01 -12.98 2.57
N PRO A 290 16.91 -13.36 3.86
CA PRO A 290 17.90 -12.97 4.85
C PRO A 290 19.29 -13.49 4.47
N LYS A 291 20.35 -12.71 4.69
CA LYS A 291 21.71 -13.09 4.27
C LYS A 291 22.18 -14.40 4.88
N ASP A 292 21.77 -14.67 6.11
CA ASP A 292 22.06 -15.86 6.90
C ASP A 292 21.06 -17.01 6.68
N ALA A 293 20.06 -16.84 5.80
CA ALA A 293 19.17 -17.94 5.44
C ALA A 293 19.89 -18.97 4.54
N ILE A 294 19.77 -20.24 4.94
CA ILE A 294 20.37 -21.39 4.28
C ILE A 294 19.44 -21.85 3.16
N TYR A 295 19.95 -21.91 1.93
CA TYR A 295 19.24 -22.52 0.80
C TYR A 295 19.09 -24.03 1.03
N LYS A 296 17.87 -24.55 0.87
CA LYS A 296 17.52 -25.96 1.12
C LYS A 296 17.27 -26.76 -0.15
N GLY A 297 16.96 -26.11 -1.25
CA GLY A 297 16.75 -26.76 -2.53
C GLY A 297 15.77 -26.00 -3.41
N GLU A 298 15.68 -26.48 -4.64
CA GLU A 298 14.72 -26.07 -5.66
C GLU A 298 14.03 -27.32 -6.17
N GLU A 299 12.72 -27.24 -6.39
CA GLU A 299 11.94 -28.33 -6.97
C GLU A 299 10.97 -27.81 -8.03
N LYS A 300 10.56 -28.71 -8.92
CA LYS A 300 9.48 -28.48 -9.87
C LYS A 300 8.17 -28.88 -9.21
N GLY A 301 7.32 -27.91 -8.89
CA GLY A 301 5.96 -28.19 -8.40
C GLY A 301 5.10 -28.79 -9.51
N THR A 302 5.21 -28.22 -10.72
CA THR A 302 4.62 -28.71 -11.96
C THR A 302 5.58 -28.42 -13.12
N GLU A 303 5.22 -28.75 -14.36
CA GLU A 303 6.03 -28.40 -15.55
C GLU A 303 6.17 -26.88 -15.78
N TYR A 304 5.29 -26.07 -15.19
CA TYR A 304 5.25 -24.61 -15.31
C TYR A 304 5.49 -23.89 -13.98
N GLN A 305 5.83 -24.60 -12.90
CA GLN A 305 6.04 -24.03 -11.57
C GLN A 305 7.40 -24.43 -11.00
N ASP A 306 8.15 -23.42 -10.57
CA ASP A 306 9.42 -23.56 -9.88
C ASP A 306 9.32 -23.06 -8.45
N ILE A 307 9.89 -23.82 -7.51
CA ILE A 307 9.80 -23.56 -6.09
C ILE A 307 11.19 -23.61 -5.46
N ARG A 308 11.49 -22.67 -4.56
CA ARG A 308 12.71 -22.63 -3.75
C ARG A 308 12.42 -22.57 -2.27
N TYR A 309 13.28 -23.23 -1.50
CA TYR A 309 13.21 -23.30 -0.05
C TYR A 309 14.45 -22.70 0.61
N TYR A 310 14.21 -21.92 1.66
CA TYR A 310 15.27 -21.45 2.55
C TYR A 310 14.86 -21.64 4.02
N LYS A 311 15.86 -21.67 4.91
CA LYS A 311 15.64 -21.79 6.36
C LYS A 311 16.60 -20.89 7.13
N LYS A 312 16.10 -20.18 8.15
CA LYS A 312 16.87 -19.41 9.13
C LYS A 312 16.36 -19.74 10.53
N GLY A 313 17.11 -20.54 11.29
CA GLY A 313 16.64 -21.04 12.59
C GLY A 313 15.28 -21.75 12.46
N ASN A 314 14.27 -21.27 13.17
CA ASN A 314 12.90 -21.77 13.12
C ASN A 314 12.02 -21.09 12.05
N ILE A 315 12.57 -20.19 11.25
CA ILE A 315 11.85 -19.49 10.18
C ILE A 315 12.08 -20.25 8.87
N THR A 316 11.01 -20.53 8.14
CA THR A 316 11.07 -21.14 6.81
C THR A 316 10.56 -20.18 5.75
N PHE A 317 11.16 -20.26 4.57
CA PHE A 317 10.87 -19.39 3.44
C PHE A 317 10.57 -20.26 2.23
N PHE A 318 9.46 -19.98 1.57
CA PHE A 318 8.99 -20.65 0.36
C PHE A 318 8.80 -19.61 -0.72
N VAL A 319 9.48 -19.77 -1.85
CA VAL A 319 9.35 -18.86 -3.00
C VAL A 319 8.95 -19.66 -4.22
N SER A 320 7.91 -19.24 -4.92
CA SER A 320 7.39 -19.92 -6.09
C SER A 320 7.17 -18.94 -7.23
N THR A 321 7.52 -19.37 -8.44
CA THR A 321 7.11 -18.71 -9.69
C THR A 321 6.30 -19.68 -10.53
N ASN A 322 5.20 -19.22 -11.13
CA ASN A 322 4.35 -20.01 -12.01
C ASN A 322 4.23 -19.30 -13.36
N ASN A 323 4.65 -19.96 -14.43
CA ASN A 323 4.59 -19.43 -15.80
C ASN A 323 3.15 -19.45 -16.30
N ILE A 324 2.48 -18.30 -16.24
CA ILE A 324 1.06 -18.15 -16.55
C ILE A 324 0.74 -18.56 -18.00
N PRO A 325 1.51 -18.13 -19.03
CA PRO A 325 1.27 -18.57 -20.40
C PRO A 325 1.35 -20.09 -20.62
N LYS A 326 2.16 -20.81 -19.84
CA LYS A 326 2.31 -22.27 -19.94
C LYS A 326 1.34 -23.04 -19.05
N ASN A 327 0.69 -22.39 -18.09
CA ASN A 327 -0.21 -23.04 -17.16
C ASN A 327 -1.64 -23.11 -17.75
N PRO A 328 -2.14 -24.31 -18.10
CA PRO A 328 -3.46 -24.46 -18.71
C PRO A 328 -4.61 -24.05 -17.78
N TYR A 329 -4.37 -23.98 -16.47
CA TYR A 329 -5.33 -23.59 -15.44
C TYR A 329 -5.23 -22.11 -15.04
N ALA A 330 -4.32 -21.34 -15.65
CA ALA A 330 -4.10 -19.94 -15.28
C ALA A 330 -4.97 -18.94 -16.04
N ARG A 331 -5.84 -19.38 -16.96
CA ARG A 331 -6.69 -18.48 -17.76
C ARG A 331 -7.55 -17.56 -16.89
N ASP A 332 -8.03 -18.07 -15.76
CA ASP A 332 -8.89 -17.30 -14.86
C ASP A 332 -8.10 -16.31 -13.98
N LEU A 333 -6.75 -16.42 -13.94
CA LEU A 333 -5.89 -15.54 -13.14
C LEU A 333 -5.65 -14.19 -13.79
N VAL A 334 -5.87 -14.05 -15.11
CA VAL A 334 -5.68 -12.80 -15.85
C VAL A 334 -6.99 -12.41 -16.53
N VAL A 335 -7.58 -11.30 -16.10
CA VAL A 335 -8.86 -10.78 -16.61
C VAL A 335 -8.59 -9.42 -17.23
N ASN A 336 -8.99 -9.24 -18.50
CA ASN A 336 -8.77 -8.00 -19.26
C ASN A 336 -7.30 -7.52 -19.26
N GLY A 337 -6.33 -8.46 -19.22
CA GLY A 337 -4.90 -8.14 -19.18
C GLY A 337 -4.35 -7.77 -17.79
N HIS A 338 -5.17 -7.82 -16.74
CA HIS A 338 -4.79 -7.58 -15.36
C HIS A 338 -4.83 -8.86 -14.53
N TYR A 339 -3.88 -9.01 -13.59
CA TYR A 339 -3.89 -10.16 -12.69
C TYR A 339 -4.96 -10.01 -11.62
N ASN A 340 -5.80 -11.02 -11.44
CA ASN A 340 -6.93 -10.97 -10.53
C ASN A 340 -6.52 -11.41 -9.11
N PHE A 341 -6.17 -10.45 -8.25
CA PHE A 341 -5.75 -10.73 -6.89
C PHE A 341 -6.88 -11.27 -5.99
N LYS A 342 -8.15 -11.12 -6.39
CA LYS A 342 -9.31 -11.67 -5.66
C LYS A 342 -9.23 -13.19 -5.53
N ILE A 343 -8.73 -13.88 -6.56
CA ILE A 343 -8.57 -15.34 -6.54
C ILE A 343 -7.59 -15.73 -5.44
N ASN A 344 -6.49 -14.98 -5.30
CA ASN A 344 -5.49 -15.28 -4.28
C ASN A 344 -6.02 -15.00 -2.86
N LEU A 345 -6.76 -13.91 -2.66
CA LEU A 345 -7.47 -13.63 -1.41
C LEU A 345 -8.38 -14.80 -1.02
N ASN A 346 -9.18 -15.29 -1.98
CA ASN A 346 -10.07 -16.43 -1.78
C ASN A 346 -9.31 -17.70 -1.41
N THR A 347 -8.28 -18.04 -2.19
CA THR A 347 -7.47 -19.25 -2.00
C THR A 347 -6.77 -19.26 -0.64
N PHE A 348 -6.20 -18.13 -0.20
CA PHE A 348 -5.56 -18.09 1.11
C PHE A 348 -6.53 -18.22 2.27
N TRP A 349 -7.73 -17.65 2.13
CA TRP A 349 -8.82 -17.95 3.02
C TRP A 349 -9.08 -19.46 3.04
N ASP A 350 -9.30 -20.09 1.89
CA ASP A 350 -9.63 -21.52 1.84
C ASP A 350 -8.54 -22.44 2.42
N ILE A 351 -7.26 -22.08 2.29
CA ILE A 351 -6.14 -22.87 2.83
C ILE A 351 -5.99 -22.71 4.34
N TYR A 352 -6.11 -21.49 4.87
CA TYR A 352 -5.71 -21.19 6.25
C TYR A 352 -6.88 -20.96 7.21
N TYR A 353 -8.12 -20.93 6.70
CA TYR A 353 -9.31 -20.61 7.46
C TYR A 353 -9.92 -21.82 8.19
N TYR A 354 -9.15 -22.38 9.12
CA TYR A 354 -9.67 -23.34 10.12
C TYR A 354 -10.16 -22.63 11.41
N GLN A 355 -10.27 -21.28 11.43
CA GLN A 355 -10.56 -20.49 12.64
C GLN A 355 -11.70 -19.48 12.44
N PRO A 356 -12.55 -19.21 13.44
CA PRO A 356 -13.90 -18.64 13.22
C PRO A 356 -14.01 -17.10 13.08
N THR A 357 -12.93 -16.31 13.05
CA THR A 357 -13.05 -14.83 12.96
C THR A 357 -12.08 -14.19 11.96
N SER A 358 -12.50 -13.05 11.39
CA SER A 358 -11.74 -12.30 10.38
C SER A 358 -10.51 -11.55 10.94
N ASP A 359 -10.36 -11.49 12.26
CA ASP A 359 -9.28 -10.76 12.92
C ASP A 359 -7.89 -11.39 12.76
N TYR A 360 -7.86 -12.63 12.26
CA TYR A 360 -6.63 -13.41 12.07
C TYR A 360 -5.94 -13.16 10.74
N ILE A 361 -6.55 -12.44 9.80
CA ILE A 361 -5.95 -12.20 8.49
C ILE A 361 -6.01 -10.71 8.15
N ASN A 362 -4.83 -10.12 7.98
CA ASN A 362 -4.68 -8.75 7.52
C ASN A 362 -4.21 -8.72 6.07
N TYR A 363 -4.85 -7.88 5.26
CA TYR A 363 -4.56 -7.68 3.85
C TYR A 363 -4.00 -6.29 3.62
N THR A 364 -2.99 -6.20 2.76
CA THR A 364 -2.56 -4.93 2.20
C THR A 364 -2.16 -5.10 0.75
N VAL A 365 -2.29 -4.02 -0.01
CA VAL A 365 -1.87 -3.98 -1.39
C VAL A 365 -0.58 -3.19 -1.47
N ILE A 366 0.42 -3.78 -2.10
CA ILE A 366 1.72 -3.15 -2.32
C ILE A 366 1.84 -2.83 -3.81
N TRP A 367 2.12 -1.58 -4.15
CA TRP A 367 2.49 -1.17 -5.50
C TRP A 367 4.00 -1.02 -5.56
N ASN A 368 4.68 -2.06 -6.06
CA ASN A 368 6.14 -2.10 -6.23
C ASN A 368 6.51 -1.55 -7.61
N ASN A 369 7.09 -0.34 -7.67
CA ASN A 369 7.40 0.32 -8.94
C ASN A 369 6.19 0.30 -9.92
N ASN A 370 4.98 0.61 -9.44
CA ASN A 370 3.70 0.52 -10.17
C ASN A 370 3.14 -0.90 -10.43
N ILE A 371 3.85 -1.96 -10.07
CA ILE A 371 3.34 -3.35 -10.20
C ILE A 371 2.57 -3.73 -8.92
N PRO A 372 1.31 -4.16 -9.01
CA PRO A 372 0.53 -4.56 -7.85
C PRO A 372 1.04 -5.86 -7.22
N GLY A 373 0.83 -5.98 -5.93
CA GLY A 373 0.99 -7.20 -5.17
C GLY A 373 0.09 -7.23 -3.96
N LEU A 374 -0.25 -8.43 -3.52
CA LEU A 374 -1.08 -8.69 -2.36
C LEU A 374 -0.21 -9.25 -1.24
N SER A 375 -0.14 -8.53 -0.12
CA SER A 375 0.52 -8.99 1.10
C SER A 375 -0.54 -9.39 2.11
N THR A 376 -0.37 -10.58 2.69
CA THR A 376 -1.29 -11.13 3.69
C THR A 376 -0.50 -11.54 4.92
N HIS A 377 -0.99 -11.16 6.09
CA HIS A 377 -0.47 -11.62 7.38
C HIS A 377 -1.54 -12.42 8.10
N ILE A 378 -1.24 -13.70 8.32
CA ILE A 378 -2.10 -14.66 8.99
C ILE A 378 -1.56 -14.93 10.40
N TYR A 379 -2.35 -14.60 11.40
CA TYR A 379 -2.10 -14.87 12.81
C TYR A 379 -2.87 -16.12 13.22
N THR A 380 -2.17 -17.12 13.75
CA THR A 380 -2.78 -18.39 14.13
C THR A 380 -2.89 -18.50 15.65
N PRO A 381 -4.08 -18.40 16.25
CA PRO A 381 -4.25 -18.42 17.70
C PRO A 381 -3.94 -19.79 18.33
N HIS A 382 -3.87 -20.86 17.54
CA HIS A 382 -3.67 -22.24 17.99
C HIS A 382 -2.48 -22.94 17.32
N LYS A 383 -1.58 -22.16 16.70
CA LYS A 383 -0.31 -22.67 16.18
C LYS A 383 0.83 -21.78 16.65
N ASP A 384 1.99 -22.41 16.84
CA ASP A 384 3.20 -21.72 17.26
C ASP A 384 3.81 -20.84 16.16
N ASP A 385 3.29 -20.89 14.92
CA ASP A 385 3.84 -20.18 13.76
C ASP A 385 2.81 -19.25 13.10
N HIS A 386 3.19 -18.00 12.87
CA HIS A 386 2.48 -17.05 12.01
C HIS A 386 2.98 -17.12 10.57
N ILE A 387 2.18 -16.57 9.66
CA ILE A 387 2.45 -16.63 8.21
C ILE A 387 2.42 -15.23 7.61
N LEU A 388 3.49 -14.88 6.90
CA LEU A 388 3.48 -13.77 5.94
C LEU A 388 3.42 -14.34 4.53
N THR A 389 2.57 -13.79 3.69
CA THR A 389 2.54 -14.09 2.26
C THR A 389 2.62 -12.81 1.46
N PHE A 390 3.26 -12.90 0.30
CA PHE A 390 3.27 -11.83 -0.69
C PHE A 390 3.14 -12.43 -2.09
N GLN A 391 2.29 -11.84 -2.90
CA GLN A 391 2.04 -12.27 -4.26
C GLN A 391 2.14 -11.11 -5.23
N SER A 392 2.65 -11.36 -6.43
CA SER A 392 2.67 -10.38 -7.51
C SER A 392 2.69 -11.08 -8.88
N TYR A 393 2.65 -10.31 -9.95
CA TYR A 393 2.66 -10.79 -11.33
C TYR A 393 3.42 -9.80 -12.20
N ASP A 394 4.37 -10.28 -13.00
CA ASP A 394 5.19 -9.42 -13.87
C ASP A 394 4.71 -9.38 -15.34
N GLY A 395 3.54 -9.94 -15.63
CA GLY A 395 3.06 -10.10 -17.01
C GLY A 395 3.46 -11.44 -17.66
N THR A 396 4.21 -12.30 -16.98
CA THR A 396 4.57 -13.65 -17.46
C THR A 396 4.52 -14.68 -16.33
N TYR A 397 5.15 -14.39 -15.20
CA TYR A 397 5.18 -15.24 -14.03
C TYR A 397 4.33 -14.64 -12.91
N SER A 398 3.42 -15.44 -12.35
CA SER A 398 2.92 -15.13 -11.02
C SER A 398 3.96 -15.56 -10.00
N PHE A 399 4.09 -14.76 -8.95
CA PHE A 399 5.07 -14.91 -7.89
C PHE A 399 4.33 -15.06 -6.56
N THR A 400 4.76 -16.04 -5.77
CA THR A 400 4.25 -16.27 -4.42
C THR A 400 5.44 -16.45 -3.49
N TYR A 401 5.49 -15.66 -2.43
CA TYR A 401 6.46 -15.78 -1.35
C TYR A 401 5.69 -16.02 -0.05
N ILE A 402 6.02 -17.08 0.68
CA ILE A 402 5.47 -17.43 1.99
C ILE A 402 6.61 -17.53 3.00
N ILE A 403 6.41 -16.95 4.19
CA ILE A 403 7.30 -17.06 5.34
C ILE A 403 6.49 -17.62 6.50
N PHE A 404 6.94 -18.74 7.06
CA PHE A 404 6.44 -19.25 8.34
C PHE A 404 7.45 -18.87 9.41
N TYR A 405 6.97 -18.25 10.49
CA TYR A 405 7.84 -17.80 11.57
C TYR A 405 7.16 -17.98 12.94
N PRO A 406 7.93 -18.18 14.02
CA PRO A 406 7.34 -18.39 15.33
C PRO A 406 6.54 -17.19 15.84
N SER A 407 5.40 -17.41 16.46
CA SER A 407 4.49 -16.39 17.00
C SER A 407 5.14 -15.49 18.06
N PHE A 408 6.17 -15.99 18.73
CA PHE A 408 6.97 -15.26 19.73
C PHE A 408 8.09 -14.39 19.14
N LEU A 409 8.20 -14.30 17.81
CA LEU A 409 9.23 -13.49 17.17
C LEU A 409 9.06 -12.00 17.52
N HIS A 410 10.16 -11.33 17.86
CA HIS A 410 10.13 -9.91 18.24
C HIS A 410 9.59 -9.05 17.09
N THR A 411 8.79 -8.04 17.41
CA THR A 411 8.12 -7.23 16.39
C THR A 411 9.06 -6.58 15.39
N GLU A 412 10.20 -6.06 15.83
CA GLU A 412 11.17 -5.45 14.91
C GLU A 412 11.68 -6.44 13.86
N GLU A 413 11.83 -7.72 14.22
CA GLU A 413 12.22 -8.75 13.27
C GLU A 413 11.05 -9.12 12.35
N VAL A 414 9.82 -9.16 12.86
CA VAL A 414 8.61 -9.33 12.03
C VAL A 414 8.51 -8.20 11.01
N GLN A 415 8.78 -6.96 11.40
CA GLN A 415 8.76 -5.80 10.49
C GLN A 415 9.86 -5.91 9.42
N LYS A 416 11.06 -6.39 9.77
CA LYS A 416 12.14 -6.66 8.79
C LYS A 416 11.73 -7.74 7.79
N LEU A 417 11.14 -8.84 8.26
CA LEU A 417 10.63 -9.91 7.40
C LEU A 417 9.52 -9.40 6.48
N ARG A 418 8.58 -8.59 6.99
CA ARG A 418 7.51 -7.96 6.21
C ARG A 418 8.08 -7.00 5.14
N ASN A 419 8.97 -6.10 5.53
CA ASN A 419 9.60 -5.18 4.59
C ASN A 419 10.43 -5.92 3.50
N MET A 420 10.98 -7.08 3.85
CA MET A 420 11.74 -7.93 2.93
C MET A 420 10.84 -8.74 1.97
N ILE A 421 9.79 -9.40 2.48
CA ILE A 421 8.92 -10.28 1.68
C ILE A 421 8.14 -9.50 0.62
N GLU A 422 7.83 -8.24 0.89
CA GLU A 422 7.05 -7.35 0.02
C GLU A 422 7.89 -6.68 -1.07
N PHE A 423 9.19 -7.00 -1.17
CA PHE A 423 10.03 -6.58 -2.30
C PHE A 423 9.74 -7.44 -3.54
N PHE A 424 9.57 -6.77 -4.68
CA PHE A 424 9.35 -7.42 -5.97
C PHE A 424 9.89 -6.57 -7.10
N GLU A 425 10.68 -7.18 -7.98
CA GLU A 425 11.15 -6.59 -9.23
C GLU A 425 11.26 -7.71 -10.28
N SER A 426 11.20 -7.38 -11.57
CA SER A 426 11.30 -8.39 -12.63
C SER A 426 12.08 -7.91 -13.84
N THR A 427 12.91 -8.79 -14.37
CA THR A 427 13.64 -8.57 -15.63
C THR A 427 12.90 -9.13 -16.85
N ASN A 428 11.77 -9.84 -16.66
CA ASN A 428 11.06 -10.52 -17.75
C ASN A 428 10.32 -9.56 -18.67
N ASN A 429 9.68 -8.54 -18.10
CA ASN A 429 8.90 -7.57 -18.85
C ASN A 429 9.10 -6.16 -18.28
N PRO A 430 10.21 -5.48 -18.62
CA PRO A 430 10.54 -4.15 -18.09
C PRO A 430 9.49 -3.07 -18.39
N ASN A 431 8.65 -3.28 -19.41
CA ASN A 431 7.57 -2.37 -19.77
C ASN A 431 6.27 -2.65 -19.02
N PHE A 432 6.15 -3.76 -18.28
CA PHE A 432 4.93 -4.10 -17.55
C PHE A 432 4.59 -3.05 -16.49
N LYS A 433 5.61 -2.51 -15.81
CA LYS A 433 5.44 -1.39 -14.87
C LYS A 433 4.96 -0.09 -15.51
N LEU A 434 5.08 0.07 -16.84
CA LEU A 434 4.59 1.26 -17.54
C LEU A 434 3.11 1.16 -17.89
N LYS A 435 2.50 0.00 -17.69
CA LYS A 435 1.07 -0.22 -17.96
C LYS A 435 0.23 0.22 -16.78
N GLU A 436 -1.03 0.51 -17.08
CA GLU A 436 -2.07 0.58 -16.08
C GLU A 436 -2.35 -0.82 -15.52
N HIS A 437 -2.61 -0.89 -14.22
CA HIS A 437 -2.95 -2.13 -13.52
C HIS A 437 -4.23 -1.95 -12.71
N VAL A 438 -5.10 -2.95 -12.77
CA VAL A 438 -6.31 -3.04 -11.93
C VAL A 438 -6.16 -4.22 -10.99
N LEU A 439 -6.34 -3.99 -9.69
CA LEU A 439 -6.08 -4.98 -8.65
C LEU A 439 -7.15 -6.09 -8.62
N PHE A 440 -8.42 -5.69 -8.72
CA PHE A 440 -9.60 -6.57 -8.73
C PHE A 440 -10.42 -6.29 -10.00
N PRO A 441 -9.96 -6.76 -11.17
CA PRO A 441 -10.68 -6.54 -12.43
C PRO A 441 -12.06 -7.22 -12.41
N ASP A 442 -13.07 -6.55 -12.96
CA ASP A 442 -14.41 -7.09 -13.08
C ASP A 442 -14.44 -8.31 -14.01
N THR A 443 -15.07 -9.39 -13.55
CA THR A 443 -15.25 -10.64 -14.31
C THR A 443 -16.54 -10.66 -15.13
N GLU A 444 -17.42 -9.67 -14.98
CA GLU A 444 -18.78 -9.66 -15.58
C GLU A 444 -18.81 -9.50 -17.10
N GLY A 445 -17.66 -9.36 -17.78
CA GLY A 445 -17.57 -9.34 -19.24
C GLY A 445 -17.46 -10.72 -19.92
N ILE A 446 -17.30 -11.82 -19.17
CA ILE A 446 -16.96 -13.14 -19.75
C ILE A 446 -18.20 -13.97 -20.15
N HIS A 447 -19.41 -13.54 -19.78
CA HIS A 447 -20.66 -14.26 -20.11
C HIS A 447 -21.55 -13.59 -21.17
N ALA A 448 -21.03 -12.62 -21.92
CA ALA A 448 -21.76 -12.01 -23.03
C ALA A 448 -21.07 -12.30 -24.37
N HIS A 449 -21.15 -13.56 -24.83
CA HIS A 449 -21.01 -13.92 -26.25
C HIS A 449 -21.95 -15.07 -26.60
#